data_AF-A0A7Z9G2Z8-F1
#
_entry.id   AF-A0A7Z9G2Z8-F1
#
_cell.length_a   1.000
_cell.length_b   1.000
_cell.length_c   1.000
_cell.angle_alpha   90.00
_cell.angle_beta   90.00
_cell.angle_gamma   90.00
#
_symmetry.space_group_name_H-M   'P 1'
#
loop_
_entity.id
_entity.type
_entity.pdbx_description
1 polymer ?
#
loop_
_entity_poly.entity_id
_entity_poly.type
_entity_poly.pdbx_seq_one_letter_code
_entity_poly.pdbx_strand_id
1 'polypeptide(L)'
;MQVLRIIDGQIQLRDETRELNQAKKVMKSNVYQQRVEGLHQTQQELGQQALEVIEQIEDLPNVGEELIQRQLNKVIDATDVMDEVKEILATPDTGPQAIAAESEVIEILLETGRLPNEPLVMKAPPTSTPALMLIGSGDDGSKAFIESRAPEQAIGKAGRILPEEFRQGLDAYFDALEGKKIE
;
A
#
# COMPACT_ATOMS: atom_id res chain seq x y z
N MET A 1 7.28 -14.49 -5.02
CA MET A 1 7.06 -13.04 -4.92
C MET A 1 8.23 -12.40 -4.17
N GLN A 2 9.30 -12.01 -4.87
CA GLN A 2 10.49 -11.40 -4.25
C GLN A 2 10.25 -9.90 -3.94
N VAL A 3 9.59 -9.15 -4.83
CA VAL A 3 9.26 -7.71 -4.62
C VAL A 3 8.49 -7.46 -3.31
N LEU A 4 7.50 -8.31 -2.98
CA LEU A 4 6.75 -8.17 -1.72
C LEU A 4 7.62 -8.35 -0.47
N ARG A 5 8.69 -9.15 -0.55
CA ARG A 5 9.63 -9.30 0.57
C ARG A 5 10.49 -8.05 0.72
N ILE A 6 10.90 -7.44 -0.38
CA ILE A 6 11.65 -6.18 -0.38
C ILE A 6 10.77 -5.06 0.23
N ILE A 7 9.49 -4.99 -0.14
CA ILE A 7 8.54 -4.04 0.46
C ILE A 7 8.42 -4.25 1.97
N ASP A 8 8.27 -5.49 2.44
CA ASP A 8 8.18 -5.78 3.88
C ASP A 8 9.47 -5.36 4.62
N GLY A 9 10.64 -5.64 4.02
CA GLY A 9 11.94 -5.19 4.53
C GLY A 9 12.06 -3.66 4.58
N GLN A 10 11.59 -2.95 3.55
CA GLN A 10 11.58 -1.48 3.51
C GLN A 10 10.64 -0.88 4.56
N ILE A 11 9.48 -1.50 4.81
CA ILE A 11 8.57 -1.09 5.88
C ILE A 11 9.24 -1.23 7.24
N GLN A 12 9.91 -2.36 7.48
CA GLN A 12 10.64 -2.60 8.73
C GLN A 12 11.78 -1.59 8.90
N LEU A 13 12.59 -1.38 7.86
CA LEU A 13 13.67 -0.40 7.85
C LEU A 13 13.15 0.99 8.22
N ARG A 14 12.08 1.45 7.57
CA ARG A 14 11.48 2.76 7.84
C ARG A 14 10.99 2.91 9.28
N ASP A 15 10.38 1.86 9.81
CA ASP A 15 9.89 1.87 11.19
C ASP A 15 11.07 1.93 12.18
N GLU A 16 12.15 1.17 11.93
CA GLU A 16 13.39 1.25 12.71
C GLU A 16 14.09 2.61 12.60
N THR A 17 14.18 3.18 11.40
CA THR A 17 14.72 4.54 11.15
C THR A 17 13.94 5.58 11.96
N ARG A 18 12.60 5.47 11.95
CA ARG A 18 11.70 6.35 12.72
C ARG A 18 11.91 6.20 14.22
N GLU A 19 12.03 4.98 14.74
CA GLU A 19 12.30 4.72 16.16
C GLU A 19 13.67 5.28 16.58
N LEU A 20 14.70 5.04 15.76
CA LEU A 20 16.06 5.52 16.03
C LEU A 20 16.14 7.04 16.05
N ASN A 21 15.41 7.71 15.16
CA ASN A 21 15.29 9.17 15.14
C ASN A 21 14.64 9.72 16.41
N GLN A 22 13.55 9.09 16.88
CA GLN A 22 12.87 9.50 18.12
C GLN A 22 13.76 9.33 19.34
N ALA A 23 14.56 8.26 19.37
CA ALA A 23 15.47 7.95 20.46
C ALA A 23 16.81 8.74 20.40
N LYS A 24 17.10 9.44 19.30
CA LYS A 24 18.38 10.16 19.06
C LYS A 24 18.81 11.07 20.21
N LYS A 25 17.87 11.75 20.88
CA LYS A 25 18.15 12.71 21.96
C LYS A 25 18.60 12.08 23.28
N VAL A 26 18.22 10.83 23.52
CA VAL A 26 18.51 10.11 24.78
C VAL A 26 19.57 9.04 24.61
N MET A 27 20.02 8.81 23.37
CA MET A 27 21.00 7.78 23.02
C MET A 27 22.41 8.34 23.02
N LYS A 28 23.39 7.51 23.39
CA LYS A 28 24.81 7.86 23.27
C LYS A 28 25.20 7.92 21.79
N SER A 29 26.05 8.88 21.43
CA SER A 29 26.47 9.09 20.04
C SER A 29 27.06 7.84 19.38
N ASN A 30 27.91 7.08 20.09
CA ASN A 30 28.50 5.85 19.56
C ASN A 30 27.45 4.75 19.28
N VAL A 31 26.45 4.60 20.16
CA VAL A 31 25.37 3.64 20.00
C VAL A 31 24.45 4.04 18.85
N TYR A 32 24.17 5.35 18.71
CA TYR A 32 23.41 5.87 17.59
C TYR A 32 24.10 5.56 16.27
N GLN A 33 25.39 5.90 16.15
CA GLN A 33 26.21 5.63 14.96
C GLN A 33 26.21 4.16 14.56
N GLN A 34 26.43 3.26 15.53
CA GLN A 34 26.40 1.81 15.27
C GLN A 34 25.03 1.32 14.79
N ARG A 35 23.94 1.89 15.32
CA ARG A 35 22.58 1.52 14.87
C ARG A 35 22.29 2.05 13.47
N VAL A 36 22.70 3.27 13.15
CA VAL A 36 22.53 3.80 11.79
C VAL A 36 23.35 2.99 10.78
N GLU A 37 24.55 2.55 11.13
CA GLU A 37 25.32 1.62 10.29
C GLU A 37 24.56 0.32 10.00
N GLY A 38 23.83 -0.21 11.00
CA GLY A 38 22.94 -1.35 10.81
C GLY A 38 21.82 -1.07 9.80
N LEU A 39 21.16 0.10 9.90
CA LEU A 39 20.13 0.52 8.95
C LEU A 39 20.70 0.69 7.53
N HIS A 40 21.88 1.32 7.43
CA HIS A 40 22.60 1.48 6.17
C HIS A 40 22.91 0.13 5.50
N GLN A 41 23.40 -0.84 6.28
CA GLN A 41 23.66 -2.18 5.78
C GLN A 41 22.38 -2.89 5.31
N THR A 42 21.30 -2.81 6.11
CA THR A 42 20.00 -3.37 5.71
C THR A 42 19.49 -2.74 4.42
N GLN A 43 19.61 -1.42 4.26
CA GLN A 43 19.22 -0.73 3.03
C GLN A 43 20.04 -1.22 1.82
N GLN A 44 21.34 -1.39 1.99
CA GLN A 44 22.22 -1.92 0.94
C GLN A 44 21.82 -3.34 0.53
N GLU A 45 21.49 -4.20 1.50
CA GLU A 45 21.04 -5.57 1.23
C GLU A 45 19.69 -5.60 0.48
N LEU A 46 18.75 -4.72 0.85
CA LEU A 46 17.46 -4.59 0.17
C LEU A 46 17.63 -4.06 -1.26
N GLY A 47 18.53 -3.09 -1.47
CA GLY A 47 18.88 -2.59 -2.81
C GLY A 47 19.47 -3.69 -3.70
N GLN A 48 20.38 -4.51 -3.16
CA GLN A 48 20.93 -5.64 -3.90
C GLN A 48 19.86 -6.66 -4.29
N GLN A 49 18.91 -6.96 -3.40
CA GLN A 49 17.78 -7.84 -3.72
C GLN A 49 16.89 -7.27 -4.83
N ALA A 50 16.71 -5.94 -4.88
CA ALA A 50 15.95 -5.29 -5.95
C ALA A 50 16.67 -5.39 -7.30
N LEU A 51 18.00 -5.25 -7.32
CA LEU A 51 18.81 -5.49 -8.53
C LEU A 51 18.71 -6.96 -9.00
N GLU A 52 18.75 -7.92 -8.08
CA GLU A 52 18.55 -9.34 -8.43
C GLU A 52 17.15 -9.62 -9.02
N VAL A 53 16.13 -8.87 -8.59
CA VAL A 53 14.79 -8.94 -9.18
C VAL A 53 14.78 -8.35 -10.59
N ILE A 54 15.48 -7.25 -10.82
CA ILE A 54 15.63 -6.65 -12.15
C ILE A 54 16.24 -7.66 -13.13
N GLU A 55 17.37 -8.27 -12.76
CA GLU A 55 18.04 -9.30 -13.58
C GLU A 55 17.09 -10.47 -13.89
N GLN A 56 16.33 -10.95 -12.90
CA GLN A 56 15.36 -12.03 -13.10
C GLN A 56 14.21 -11.64 -14.03
N ILE A 57 13.76 -10.38 -14.01
CA ILE A 57 12.71 -9.89 -14.92
C ILE A 57 13.28 -9.76 -16.34
N GLU A 58 14.52 -9.31 -16.49
CA GLU A 58 15.19 -9.18 -17.78
C GLU A 58 15.40 -10.53 -18.47
N ASP A 59 15.65 -11.59 -17.70
CA ASP A 59 15.80 -12.96 -18.20
C ASP A 59 14.49 -13.63 -18.64
N LEU A 60 13.33 -12.98 -18.42
CA LEU A 60 12.05 -13.55 -18.81
C LEU A 60 11.87 -13.56 -20.34
N PRO A 61 11.31 -14.64 -20.93
CA PRO A 61 11.12 -14.75 -22.37
C PRO A 61 10.13 -13.72 -22.92
N ASN A 62 9.28 -13.16 -22.07
CA ASN A 62 8.27 -12.16 -22.39
C ASN A 62 8.63 -10.76 -21.88
N VAL A 63 9.90 -10.50 -21.54
CA VAL A 63 10.38 -9.18 -21.10
C VAL A 63 9.96 -8.05 -22.04
N GLY A 64 9.80 -8.32 -23.34
CA GLY A 64 9.36 -7.32 -24.33
C GLY A 64 7.88 -6.90 -24.24
N GLU A 65 7.07 -7.53 -23.39
CA GLU A 65 5.68 -7.12 -23.18
C GLU A 65 5.59 -5.79 -22.43
N GLU A 66 4.70 -4.89 -22.87
CA GLU A 66 4.58 -3.54 -22.33
C GLU A 66 4.35 -3.51 -20.80
N LEU A 67 3.53 -4.42 -20.28
CA LEU A 67 3.24 -4.50 -18.84
C LEU A 67 4.48 -4.91 -18.04
N ILE A 68 5.30 -5.81 -18.57
CA ILE A 68 6.52 -6.27 -17.90
C ILE A 68 7.58 -5.18 -17.96
N GLN A 69 7.76 -4.53 -19.11
CA GLN A 69 8.63 -3.35 -19.22
C GLN A 69 8.23 -2.25 -18.24
N ARG A 70 6.92 -1.99 -18.08
CA ARG A 70 6.43 -1.01 -17.12
C ARG A 70 6.74 -1.41 -15.68
N GLN A 71 6.60 -2.69 -15.33
CA GLN A 71 6.95 -3.20 -14.00
C GLN A 71 8.46 -3.16 -13.76
N LEU A 72 9.27 -3.54 -14.75
CA LEU A 72 10.72 -3.46 -14.72
C LEU A 72 11.20 -2.04 -14.44
N ASN A 73 10.70 -1.06 -15.21
CA ASN A 73 11.05 0.35 -15.03
C ASN A 73 10.73 0.84 -13.62
N LYS A 74 9.58 0.44 -13.04
CA LYS A 74 9.25 0.82 -11.66
C LYS A 74 10.20 0.22 -10.63
N VAL A 75 10.67 -1.02 -10.83
CA VAL A 75 11.68 -1.59 -9.92
C VAL A 75 13.00 -0.85 -10.06
N ILE A 76 13.39 -0.45 -11.28
CA ILE A 76 14.56 0.39 -11.55
C ILE A 76 14.43 1.75 -10.85
N ASP A 77 13.29 2.43 -11.02
CA ASP A 77 13.02 3.72 -10.37
C ASP A 77 13.11 3.60 -8.83
N ALA A 78 12.62 2.49 -8.27
CA ALA A 78 12.74 2.23 -6.84
C ALA A 78 14.21 2.03 -6.42
N THR A 79 15.05 1.40 -7.25
CA THR A 79 16.48 1.22 -6.92
C THR A 79 17.24 2.54 -6.88
N ASP A 80 16.89 3.51 -7.73
CA ASP A 80 17.50 4.84 -7.70
C ASP A 80 17.23 5.55 -6.36
N VAL A 81 15.98 5.50 -5.88
CA VAL A 81 15.63 6.07 -4.57
C VAL A 81 16.25 5.26 -3.43
N MET A 82 16.36 3.93 -3.58
CA MET A 82 17.06 3.10 -2.59
C MET A 82 18.54 3.49 -2.44
N ASP A 83 19.20 3.85 -3.53
CA ASP A 83 20.57 4.37 -3.50
C ASP A 83 20.65 5.73 -2.82
N GLU A 84 19.67 6.61 -2.99
CA GLU A 84 19.56 7.86 -2.23
C GLU A 84 19.42 7.59 -0.72
N VAL A 85 18.54 6.68 -0.31
CA VAL A 85 18.38 6.30 1.12
C VAL A 85 19.71 5.80 1.70
N LYS A 86 20.44 4.97 0.94
CA LYS A 86 21.77 4.49 1.35
C LYS A 86 22.73 5.66 1.58
N GLU A 87 22.77 6.63 0.67
CA GLU A 87 23.61 7.83 0.84
C GLU A 87 23.21 8.68 2.05
N ILE A 88 21.91 8.85 2.30
CA ILE A 88 21.40 9.57 3.47
C ILE A 88 21.83 8.86 4.76
N LEU A 89 21.63 7.54 4.85
CA LEU A 89 21.99 6.75 6.03
C LEU A 89 23.52 6.66 6.23
N ALA A 90 24.32 6.81 5.17
CA ALA A 90 25.77 6.93 5.27
C ALA A 90 26.23 8.25 5.96
N THR A 91 25.36 9.26 6.07
CA THR A 91 25.61 10.53 6.80
C THR A 91 25.02 10.55 8.22
N PRO A 92 24.88 9.38 8.85
CA PRO A 92 24.07 9.10 10.03
C PRO A 92 22.79 9.92 10.20
N ASP A 93 22.06 10.21 9.12
CA ASP A 93 20.81 10.95 9.17
C ASP A 93 19.60 10.02 9.15
N THR A 94 18.91 9.92 10.29
CA THR A 94 17.63 9.20 10.42
C THR A 94 16.44 10.16 10.42
N GLY A 95 16.64 11.40 9.97
CA GLY A 95 15.65 12.46 10.04
C GLY A 95 14.45 12.26 9.12
N PRO A 96 13.59 13.30 8.98
CA PRO A 96 12.43 13.27 8.09
C PRO A 96 12.79 12.94 6.63
N GLN A 97 14.00 13.32 6.17
CA GLN A 97 14.45 13.05 4.81
C GLN A 97 14.62 11.55 4.56
N ALA A 98 15.33 10.82 5.43
CA ALA A 98 15.50 9.38 5.32
C ALA A 98 14.15 8.65 5.30
N ILE A 99 13.26 8.98 6.25
CA ILE A 99 11.93 8.37 6.38
C ILE A 99 11.06 8.64 5.15
N ALA A 100 11.16 9.83 4.56
CA ALA A 100 10.43 10.18 3.35
C ALA A 100 10.92 9.39 2.15
N ALA A 101 12.25 9.31 1.95
CA ALA A 101 12.85 8.54 0.86
C ALA A 101 12.54 7.03 0.99
N GLU A 102 12.63 6.45 2.19
CA GLU A 102 12.20 5.06 2.45
C GLU A 102 10.70 4.86 2.14
N SER A 103 9.85 5.87 2.42
CA SER A 103 8.42 5.80 2.10
C SER A 103 8.15 5.85 0.60
N GLU A 104 8.93 6.65 -0.14
CA GLU A 104 8.87 6.74 -1.59
C GLU A 104 9.26 5.41 -2.25
N VAL A 105 10.31 4.75 -1.76
CA VAL A 105 10.69 3.40 -2.21
C VAL A 105 9.51 2.42 -2.08
N ILE A 106 8.84 2.41 -0.92
CA ILE A 106 7.68 1.55 -0.66
C ILE A 106 6.55 1.85 -1.65
N GLU A 107 6.27 3.12 -1.89
CA GLU A 107 5.22 3.54 -2.81
C GLU A 107 5.50 3.06 -4.23
N ILE A 108 6.69 3.35 -4.78
CA ILE A 108 7.09 2.93 -6.13
C ILE A 108 6.99 1.41 -6.28
N LEU A 109 7.51 0.65 -5.31
CA LEU A 109 7.43 -0.82 -5.33
C LEU A 109 5.99 -1.33 -5.23
N LEU A 110 5.11 -0.72 -4.42
CA LEU A 110 3.70 -1.11 -4.37
C LEU A 110 2.97 -0.88 -5.69
N GLU A 111 3.38 0.13 -6.46
CA GLU A 111 2.82 0.34 -7.78
C GLU A 111 3.19 -0.72 -8.82
N THR A 112 4.24 -1.52 -8.58
CA THR A 112 4.58 -2.69 -9.43
C THR A 112 3.55 -3.81 -9.29
N GLY A 113 3.03 -4.00 -8.07
CA GLY A 113 2.05 -5.03 -7.73
C GLY A 113 0.60 -4.62 -8.00
N ARG A 114 0.36 -3.32 -8.22
CA ARG A 114 -0.90 -2.82 -8.76
C ARG A 114 -0.95 -3.18 -10.24
N LEU A 115 -1.70 -4.22 -10.58
CA LEU A 115 -2.31 -4.31 -11.91
C LEU A 115 -2.94 -2.96 -12.25
N PRO A 116 -2.91 -2.50 -13.52
CA PRO A 116 -3.49 -1.21 -13.87
C PRO A 116 -4.89 -1.13 -13.28
N ASN A 117 -5.05 -0.22 -12.30
CA ASN A 117 -6.36 0.28 -11.90
C ASN A 117 -6.87 1.16 -13.05
N GLU A 118 -7.02 0.59 -14.24
CA GLU A 118 -8.19 0.99 -14.99
C GLU A 118 -9.36 0.65 -14.06
N PRO A 119 -10.19 1.63 -13.66
CA PRO A 119 -11.46 1.25 -13.11
C PRO A 119 -12.08 0.36 -14.18
N LEU A 120 -12.27 -0.92 -13.86
CA LEU A 120 -13.09 -1.78 -14.68
C LEU A 120 -14.39 -0.99 -14.80
N VAL A 121 -14.66 -0.39 -15.96
CA VAL A 121 -15.98 0.14 -16.28
C VAL A 121 -16.87 -1.08 -16.51
N MET A 122 -16.99 -1.92 -15.49
CA MET A 122 -18.11 -2.81 -15.36
C MET A 122 -19.28 -1.90 -15.04
N LYS A 123 -20.24 -1.85 -15.96
CA LYS A 123 -21.61 -1.46 -15.62
C LYS A 123 -21.94 -2.12 -14.29
N ALA A 124 -22.19 -1.30 -13.26
CA ALA A 124 -22.53 -1.80 -11.95
C ALA A 124 -23.64 -2.86 -12.09
N PRO A 125 -23.43 -4.10 -11.63
CA PRO A 125 -24.51 -5.07 -11.56
C PRO A 125 -25.55 -4.55 -10.55
N PRO A 126 -26.84 -4.92 -10.70
CA PRO A 126 -27.89 -4.43 -9.83
C PRO A 126 -27.58 -4.71 -8.35
N THR A 127 -28.03 -3.82 -7.48
CA THR A 127 -27.81 -3.76 -6.01
C THR A 127 -28.13 -5.06 -5.26
N SER A 128 -28.73 -6.04 -5.93
CA SER A 128 -29.05 -7.38 -5.44
C SER A 128 -27.85 -8.33 -5.41
N THR A 129 -26.68 -7.93 -5.90
CA THR A 129 -25.51 -8.81 -6.00
C THR A 129 -24.60 -8.62 -4.80
N PRO A 130 -24.42 -9.60 -3.90
CA PRO A 130 -23.53 -9.48 -2.75
C PRO A 130 -22.08 -9.18 -3.19
N ALA A 131 -21.44 -8.22 -2.52
CA ALA A 131 -20.10 -7.72 -2.86
C ALA A 131 -19.01 -8.81 -2.90
N LEU A 132 -19.23 -9.93 -2.20
CA LEU A 132 -18.35 -11.11 -2.24
C LEU A 132 -18.31 -11.80 -3.60
N MET A 133 -19.35 -11.69 -4.43
CA MET A 133 -19.35 -12.22 -5.80
C MET A 133 -18.59 -11.34 -6.81
N LEU A 134 -18.18 -10.14 -6.40
CA LEU A 134 -17.38 -9.21 -7.22
C LEU A 134 -15.87 -9.32 -6.95
N ILE A 135 -15.46 -10.03 -5.89
CA ILE A 135 -14.09 -10.53 -5.77
C ILE A 135 -13.99 -11.74 -6.70
N GLY A 136 -13.08 -11.66 -7.69
CA GLY A 136 -12.96 -12.64 -8.76
C GLY A 136 -12.85 -14.08 -8.25
N SER A 137 -13.17 -15.03 -9.13
CA SER A 137 -13.14 -16.47 -8.85
C SER A 137 -11.76 -16.95 -8.40
N GLY A 138 -11.51 -16.87 -7.10
CA GLY A 138 -10.49 -17.65 -6.42
C GLY A 138 -10.89 -19.12 -6.41
N ASP A 139 -9.92 -20.00 -6.57
CA ASP A 139 -10.12 -21.45 -6.47
C ASP A 139 -10.45 -21.84 -5.02
N ASP A 140 -11.75 -21.87 -4.70
CA ASP A 140 -12.29 -22.36 -3.43
C ASP A 140 -12.34 -23.91 -3.36
N GLY A 141 -11.36 -24.59 -3.97
CA GLY A 141 -11.20 -26.05 -3.86
C GLY A 141 -10.89 -26.56 -2.44
N SER A 142 -10.67 -25.66 -1.47
CA SER A 142 -10.20 -25.98 -0.13
C SER A 142 -11.29 -25.83 0.94
N LYS A 143 -12.23 -26.79 1.02
CA LYS A 143 -12.99 -27.20 2.23
C LYS A 143 -13.35 -26.11 3.26
N ALA A 144 -13.78 -24.92 2.83
CA ALA A 144 -14.28 -23.91 3.75
C ALA A 144 -15.71 -24.29 4.17
N PHE A 145 -15.88 -24.73 5.42
CA PHE A 145 -17.20 -24.97 5.99
C PHE A 145 -17.86 -23.61 6.26
N ILE A 146 -18.74 -23.18 5.37
CA ILE A 146 -19.56 -21.98 5.56
C ILE A 146 -20.75 -22.36 6.45
N GLU A 147 -20.62 -22.10 7.75
CA GLU A 147 -21.75 -22.18 8.66
C GLU A 147 -22.68 -20.97 8.40
N SER A 148 -23.90 -21.23 7.93
CA SER A 148 -24.90 -20.19 7.72
C SER A 148 -25.40 -19.66 9.07
N ARG A 149 -24.66 -18.74 9.66
CA ARG A 149 -25.19 -17.90 10.72
C ARG A 149 -25.95 -16.78 10.02
N ALA A 150 -27.23 -16.62 10.35
CA ALA A 150 -28.02 -15.47 9.95
C ALA A 150 -27.91 -14.43 11.09
N PRO A 151 -26.84 -13.60 11.16
CA PRO A 151 -26.86 -12.50 12.10
C PRO A 151 -27.92 -11.51 11.64
N GLU A 152 -28.94 -11.30 12.47
CA GLU A 152 -29.85 -10.18 12.28
C GLU A 152 -29.02 -8.89 12.34
N GLN A 153 -29.10 -8.12 11.26
CA GLN A 153 -28.48 -6.80 11.17
C GLN A 153 -29.09 -5.91 12.27
N ALA A 154 -28.30 -5.56 13.29
CA ALA A 154 -28.75 -4.68 14.35
C ALA A 154 -28.83 -3.24 13.83
N ILE A 155 -29.99 -2.85 13.29
CA ILE A 155 -30.31 -1.43 13.07
C ILE A 155 -30.53 -0.83 14.46
N GLY A 156 -29.48 -0.24 15.02
CA GLY A 156 -29.56 0.51 16.27
C GLY A 156 -30.53 1.69 16.12
N LYS A 157 -31.76 1.53 16.61
CA LYS A 157 -32.69 2.64 16.89
C LYS A 157 -32.17 3.43 18.10
N ALA A 158 -31.03 4.11 17.97
CA ALA A 158 -30.54 5.05 18.96
C ALA A 158 -30.75 6.46 18.40
N GLY A 159 -31.89 7.06 18.78
CA GLY A 159 -32.27 8.40 18.35
C GLY A 159 -31.29 9.46 18.85
N ARG A 160 -30.56 10.07 17.92
CA ARG A 160 -30.00 11.41 18.08
C ARG A 160 -30.79 12.30 17.13
N ILE A 161 -31.58 13.22 17.66
CA ILE A 161 -32.38 14.15 16.84
C ILE A 161 -31.36 15.02 16.08
N LEU A 162 -31.24 14.79 14.78
CA LEU A 162 -30.43 15.65 13.92
C LEU A 162 -31.05 17.05 13.88
N PRO A 163 -30.24 18.12 13.99
CA PRO A 163 -30.71 19.48 13.75
C PRO A 163 -31.36 19.60 12.37
N GLU A 164 -32.37 20.46 12.22
CA GLU A 164 -33.18 20.54 10.98
C GLU A 164 -32.35 20.78 9.72
N GLU A 165 -31.26 21.55 9.84
CA GLU A 165 -30.32 21.86 8.77
C GLU A 165 -29.71 20.59 8.15
N PHE A 166 -29.39 19.60 8.98
CA PHE A 166 -28.83 18.32 8.53
C PHE A 166 -29.90 17.41 7.92
N ARG A 167 -31.16 17.51 8.36
CA ARG A 167 -32.26 16.78 7.72
C ARG A 167 -32.59 17.33 6.35
N GLN A 168 -32.67 18.65 6.21
CA GLN A 168 -32.92 19.29 4.91
C GLN A 168 -31.79 19.01 3.91
N GLY A 169 -30.53 19.03 4.36
CA GLY A 169 -29.40 18.67 3.50
C GLY A 169 -29.41 17.21 3.06
N LEU A 170 -29.83 16.30 3.93
CA LEU A 170 -29.95 14.88 3.59
C LEU A 170 -31.15 14.61 2.69
N ASP A 171 -32.31 15.21 2.96
CA ASP A 171 -33.50 15.05 2.11
C ASP A 171 -33.25 15.59 0.70
N ALA A 172 -32.60 16.75 0.56
CA ALA A 172 -32.21 17.29 -0.75
C ALA A 172 -31.21 16.40 -1.49
N TYR A 173 -30.29 15.75 -0.76
CA TYR A 173 -29.35 14.80 -1.32
C TYR A 173 -30.04 13.50 -1.78
N PHE A 174 -30.99 12.99 -0.99
CA PHE A 174 -31.77 11.80 -1.35
C PHE A 174 -32.74 12.07 -2.51
N ASP A 175 -33.40 13.23 -2.55
CA ASP A 175 -34.26 13.62 -3.67
C ASP A 175 -33.48 13.76 -4.99
N ALA A 176 -32.24 14.25 -4.92
CA ALA A 176 -31.33 14.32 -6.07
C ALA A 176 -30.87 12.93 -6.54
N LEU A 177 -30.66 11.99 -5.61
CA LEU A 177 -30.29 10.60 -5.90
C LEU A 177 -31.46 9.77 -6.44
N GLU A 178 -32.68 10.01 -5.96
CA GLU A 178 -33.90 9.36 -6.43
C GLU A 178 -34.42 9.93 -7.75
N GLY A 179 -33.78 10.98 -8.28
CA GLY A 179 -34.07 11.51 -9.62
C GLY A 179 -35.49 12.05 -9.76
N LYS A 180 -36.07 12.57 -8.68
CA LYS A 180 -37.41 13.15 -8.70
C LYS A 180 -37.39 14.45 -9.50
N LYS A 181 -37.81 14.38 -10.77
CA LYS A 181 -38.11 15.57 -11.56
C LYS A 181 -39.21 16.35 -10.84
N ILE A 182 -38.90 17.59 -10.47
CA ILE A 182 -39.87 18.59 -10.04
C ILE A 182 -40.61 19.02 -11.32
N GLU A 183 -41.91 18.75 -11.40
CA GLU A 183 -42.83 19.52 -12.27
C GLU A 183 -43.18 20.85 -11.63
#